data_AF-A0ABD6AG39-F1
#
_entry.id   AF-A0ABD6AG39-F1
#
_cell.length_a   1.000
_cell.length_b   1.000
_cell.length_c   1.000
_cell.angle_alpha   90.00
_cell.angle_beta   90.00
_cell.angle_gamma   90.00
#
_symmetry.space_group_name_H-M   'P 1'
#
loop_
_entity.id
_entity.type
_entity.pdbx_description
1 polymer ?
#
loop_
_entity_poly.entity_id
_entity_poly.type
_entity_poly.pdbx_seq_one_letter_code
_entity_poly.pdbx_strand_id
1 'polypeptide(L)' 'MSASQYDRVAFPFGDRQLEGDVVGFEPAGDVRGPDGLLIVDVDGLTYRTTESDAERPDR' A
#
# COMPACT_ATOMS: atom_id res chain seq x y z
N MET A 1 1.59 -11.18 9.82
CA MET A 1 1.24 -11.47 8.41
C MET A 1 2.28 -10.78 7.55
N SER A 2 2.95 -11.49 6.65
CA SER A 2 4.05 -10.92 5.88
C SER A 2 3.53 -10.04 4.74
N ALA A 3 4.09 -8.83 4.61
CA ALA A 3 3.86 -7.93 3.47
C ALA A 3 4.22 -8.57 2.11
N SER A 4 4.88 -9.73 2.11
CA SER A 4 5.28 -10.55 0.94
C SER A 4 4.15 -10.98 -0.01
N GLN A 5 2.91 -10.55 0.22
CA GLN A 5 1.83 -10.71 -0.76
C GLN A 5 1.70 -9.51 -1.70
N TYR A 6 2.24 -8.35 -1.29
CA TYR A 6 2.21 -7.11 -2.04
C TYR A 6 3.65 -6.86 -2.50
N ASP A 7 4.04 -7.37 -3.68
CA ASP A 7 5.34 -7.00 -4.25
C ASP A 7 5.26 -5.55 -4.79
N ARG A 8 4.26 -5.29 -5.63
CA ARG A 8 4.00 -3.99 -6.24
C ARG A 8 2.52 -3.64 -6.15
N VAL A 9 2.21 -2.38 -5.89
CA VAL A 9 0.84 -1.88 -5.80
C VAL A 9 0.67 -0.55 -6.52
N ALA A 10 -0.50 -0.35 -7.11
CA ALA A 10 -0.98 0.92 -7.60
C ALA A 10 -2.04 1.46 -6.63
N PHE A 11 -1.98 2.74 -6.28
CA PHE A 11 -2.94 3.37 -5.38
C PHE A 11 -3.21 4.82 -5.79
N PRO A 12 -4.41 5.34 -5.53
CA PRO A 12 -4.71 6.74 -5.78
C PRO A 12 -4.01 7.65 -4.74
N PHE A 13 -3.33 8.68 -5.21
CA PHE A 13 -2.74 9.75 -4.39
C PHE A 13 -3.08 11.12 -4.99
N GLY A 14 -4.09 11.77 -4.39
CA GLY A 14 -4.69 12.98 -4.98
C GLY A 14 -5.36 12.67 -6.32
N ASP A 15 -5.05 13.45 -7.35
CA ASP A 15 -5.58 13.27 -8.71
C ASP A 15 -4.75 12.31 -9.58
N ARG A 16 -3.78 11.60 -8.99
CA ARG A 16 -2.85 10.73 -9.72
C ARG A 16 -2.87 9.32 -9.15
N GLN A 17 -2.67 8.33 -10.00
CA GLN A 17 -2.35 6.97 -9.58
C GLN A 17 -0.83 6.86 -9.43
N LEU A 18 -0.38 6.43 -8.26
CA LEU A 18 1.03 6.12 -7.99
C LEU A 18 1.19 4.62 -7.98
N GLU A 19 2.35 4.15 -8.46
CA GLU A 19 2.71 2.75 -8.46
C GLU A 19 4.08 2.59 -7.82
N GLY A 20 4.20 1.64 -6.90
CA GLY A 20 5.45 1.43 -6.18
C GLY A 20 5.50 0.07 -5.48
N ASP A 21 6.64 -0.18 -4.86
CA ASP A 21 6.93 -1.45 -4.20
C ASP A 21 6.55 -1.38 -2.72
N VAL A 22 5.85 -2.40 -2.21
CA VAL A 22 5.49 -2.41 -0.79
C VAL A 22 6.69 -2.84 0.02
N VAL A 23 7.24 -1.88 0.76
CA VAL A 23 8.40 -2.07 1.63
C VAL A 23 8.01 -2.41 3.06
N GLY A 24 6.73 -2.25 3.42
CA GLY A 24 6.24 -2.55 4.77
C GLY A 24 4.73 -2.63 4.89
N PHE A 25 4.29 -3.23 5.99
CA PHE A 25 2.89 -3.32 6.36
C PHE A 25 2.74 -3.04 7.85
N GLU A 26 1.86 -2.09 8.18
CA GLU A 26 1.49 -1.77 9.55
C GLU A 26 0.05 -2.25 9.80
N PRO A 27 -0.14 -3.32 10.61
CA PRO A 27 -1.47 -3.68 11.09
C PRO A 27 -1.91 -2.60 12.07
N ALA A 28 -2.71 -1.65 11.59
CA ALA A 28 -3.22 -0.59 12.44
C ALA A 28 -4.30 -1.16 13.36
N GLY A 29 -3.96 -1.36 14.63
CA GLY A 29 -4.90 -1.84 15.66
C GLY A 29 -6.05 -0.87 15.98
N ASP A 30 -6.04 0.34 15.42
CA ASP A 30 -6.96 1.45 15.80
C ASP A 30 -7.59 2.19 14.61
N VAL A 31 -7.36 1.76 13.36
CA VAL A 31 -8.11 2.29 12.21
C VAL A 31 -9.40 1.49 12.12
N ARG A 32 -10.56 2.17 12.11
CA ARG A 32 -11.87 1.53 11.95
C ARG A 32 -12.01 0.97 10.53
N GLY A 33 -11.50 -0.23 10.32
CA GLY A 33 -11.61 -0.99 9.08
C GLY A 33 -10.81 -2.30 9.15
N PRO A 34 -11.13 -3.32 8.33
CA PRO A 34 -10.38 -4.57 8.25
C PRO A 34 -8.99 -4.41 7.60
N ASP A 35 -8.64 -3.20 7.16
CA ASP A 35 -7.55 -2.97 6.23
C ASP A 35 -6.32 -2.43 6.96
N GLY A 36 -5.20 -3.13 6.83
CA GLY A 36 -3.92 -2.61 7.29
C GLY A 36 -3.40 -1.50 6.39
N LEU A 37 -2.39 -0.78 6.89
CA LEU A 37 -1.68 0.25 6.14
C LEU A 37 -0.49 -0.37 5.41
N LEU A 38 -0.41 -0.13 4.11
CA LEU A 38 0.73 -0.47 3.28
C LEU A 38 1.69 0.72 3.21
N ILE A 39 2.97 0.43 3.40
CA ILE A 39 4.06 1.38 3.21
C ILE A 39 4.66 1.07 1.84
N VAL A 40 4.55 2.02 0.92
CA VAL A 40 4.97 1.87 -0.48
C VAL A 40 6.14 2.80 -0.76
N ASP A 41 7.21 2.29 -1.35
CA ASP A 41 8.26 3.13 -1.94
C ASP A 41 7.93 3.43 -3.41
N VAL A 42 7.89 4.71 -3.74
CA VAL A 42 7.70 5.21 -5.11
C VAL A 42 8.89 6.11 -5.43
N ASP A 43 9.79 5.63 -6.29
CA ASP A 43 11.01 6.36 -6.71
C ASP A 43 11.87 6.88 -5.54
N GLY A 44 11.98 6.12 -4.44
CA GLY A 44 12.74 6.50 -3.24
C GLY A 44 12.01 7.45 -2.29
N LEU A 45 10.71 7.69 -2.53
CA LEU A 45 9.82 8.39 -1.61
C LEU A 45 8.85 7.40 -0.97
N THR A 46 8.72 7.47 0.34
CA THR A 46 7.82 6.59 1.10
C THR A 46 6.42 7.17 1.20
N TYR A 47 5.45 6.44 0.66
CA TYR A 47 4.02 6.71 0.72
C TYR A 47 3.30 5.69 1.60
N ARG A 48 2.10 6.06 2.04
CA ARG A 48 1.22 5.20 2.83
C ARG A 48 -0.14 5.15 2.18
N THR A 49 -0.68 3.95 2.04
CA THR A 49 -2.01 3.71 1.49
C THR A 49 -2.71 2.59 2.27
N THR A 50 -4.04 2.50 2.14
CA THR A 50 -4.79 1.39 2.73
C THR A 50 -4.73 0.17 1.81
N GLU A 51 -4.84 -1.03 2.39
CA GLU A 51 -4.92 -2.26 1.62
C GLU A 51 -6.10 -2.29 0.64
N SER A 52 -7.24 -1.68 1.00
CA SER A 52 -8.43 -1.59 0.15
C SER A 52 -8.28 -0.64 -1.03
N ASP A 53 -7.48 0.43 -0.91
CA ASP A 53 -7.22 1.37 -2.00
C ASP A 53 -6.05 0.91 -2.90
N ALA A 54 -5.26 -0.07 -2.45
CA ALA A 54 -4.13 -0.60 -3.18
C ALA A 54 -4.56 -1.72 -4.13
N GLU A 55 -4.45 -1.46 -5.42
CA GLU A 55 -4.64 -2.46 -6.46
C GLU A 55 -3.32 -3.17 -6.77
N ARG A 56 -3.37 -4.49 -6.95
CA ARG A 56 -2.20 -5.26 -7.40
C ARG A 56 -2.24 -5.33 -8.93
N PRO A 57 -1.29 -4.71 -9.65
CA PRO A 57 -1.29 -4.71 -11.11
C PRO A 57 -1.02 -6.10 -11.73
N ASP A 58 -0.46 -7.04 -10.96
CA ASP A 58 -0.06 -8.39 -11.42
C ASP A 58 -1.10 -9.50 -11.17
N ARG A 59 -2.39 -9.18 -10.96
CA ARG A 59 -3.44 -10.20 -10.75
C ARG A 59 -4.51 -10.25 -11.84
#